data_AF-A0A925QPI6-F1
#
_entry.id   AF-A0A925QPI6-F1
#
_cell.length_a   1.000
_cell.length_b   1.000
_cell.length_c   1.000
_cell.angle_alpha   90.00
_cell.angle_beta   90.00
_cell.angle_gamma   90.00
#
_symmetry.space_group_name_H-M   'P 1'
#
loop_
_entity.id
_entity.type
_entity.pdbx_description
1 polymer ?
#
loop_
_entity_poly.entity_id
_entity_poly.type
_entity_poly.pdbx_seq_one_letter_code
_entity_poly.pdbx_strand_id
1 'polypeptide(L)'
;MFPEKPDKVRPRAKRFGVEFEEERAWVSFYRRVRHDATLATEVLAQLEADPEMKRTHLALVLCCKESLRGHKARQARNKRIGQFVRWLCHGLFAAPIRMMRRGADIAVECLPETGKEPAVRQVRRLTREAEFTQAQSAFAPHAGSPEAAPAAAQTEASPPRSPQGQTARSAA
;
A
#
# COMPACT_ATOMS: atom_id res chain seq x y z
N MET A 1 -11.18 8.20 95.12
CA MET A 1 -10.37 9.16 94.36
C MET A 1 -9.76 8.40 93.19
N PHE A 2 -10.37 8.46 92.01
CA PHE A 2 -9.90 7.72 90.83
C PHE A 2 -9.07 8.67 89.95
N PRO A 3 -7.90 8.25 89.45
CA PRO A 3 -7.10 9.10 88.58
C PRO A 3 -7.74 9.20 87.19
N GLU A 4 -8.02 10.43 86.77
CA GLU A 4 -8.46 10.79 85.43
C GLU A 4 -7.38 10.38 84.42
N LYS A 5 -7.74 9.60 83.40
CA LYS A 5 -6.83 9.21 82.33
C LYS A 5 -6.70 10.38 81.36
N PRO A 6 -5.49 10.81 80.95
CA PRO A 6 -5.36 11.89 80.00
C PRO A 6 -5.90 11.44 78.64
N ASP A 7 -6.92 12.15 78.16
CA ASP A 7 -7.46 11.98 76.82
C ASP A 7 -6.35 12.18 75.79
N LYS A 8 -6.03 11.10 75.08
CA LYS A 8 -5.08 11.12 73.96
C LYS A 8 -5.71 11.92 72.83
N VAL A 9 -5.40 13.21 72.76
CA VAL A 9 -5.67 14.05 71.59
C VAL A 9 -4.97 13.38 70.40
N ARG A 10 -5.74 12.72 69.54
CA ARG A 10 -5.22 12.14 68.30
C ARG A 10 -4.61 13.28 67.50
N PRO A 11 -3.34 13.18 67.06
CA PRO A 11 -2.77 14.20 66.21
C PRO A 11 -3.58 14.23 64.92
N ARG A 12 -4.32 15.33 64.71
CA ARG A 12 -5.03 15.61 63.47
C ARG A 12 -4.02 15.43 62.33
N ALA A 13 -4.24 14.43 61.48
CA ALA A 13 -3.37 14.13 60.35
C ALA A 13 -3.12 15.44 59.58
N LYS A 14 -1.86 15.91 59.62
CA LYS A 14 -1.42 17.08 58.88
C LYS A 14 -1.86 16.86 57.44
N ARG A 15 -2.67 17.77 56.91
CA ARG A 15 -2.98 17.83 55.48
C ARG A 15 -1.62 17.92 54.79
N PHE A 16 -1.19 16.84 54.17
CA PHE A 16 -0.14 16.90 53.17
C PHE A 16 -0.66 17.88 52.11
N GLY A 17 -0.14 19.10 52.13
CA GLY A 17 -0.63 20.19 51.30
C GLY A 17 -0.29 19.97 49.84
N VAL A 18 -0.83 20.85 48.98
CA VAL A 18 -0.58 20.87 47.53
C VAL A 18 0.92 20.81 47.24
N GLU A 19 1.76 21.57 47.96
CA GLU A 19 3.22 21.54 47.84
C GLU A 19 3.83 20.13 47.95
N PHE A 20 3.36 19.29 48.88
CA PHE A 20 3.88 17.93 49.04
C PHE A 20 3.42 17.01 47.91
N GLU A 21 2.19 17.19 47.43
CA GLU A 21 1.69 16.45 46.27
C GLU A 21 2.42 16.85 44.99
N GLU A 22 2.77 18.14 44.85
CA GLU A 22 3.59 18.66 43.77
C GLU A 22 5.01 18.10 43.82
N GLU A 23 5.67 18.11 44.98
CA GLU A 23 6.96 17.44 45.18
C GLU A 23 6.91 15.96 44.76
N ARG A 24 5.85 15.23 45.15
CA ARG A 24 5.65 13.84 44.72
C ARG A 24 5.40 13.73 43.22
N ALA A 25 4.66 14.68 42.63
CA ALA A 25 4.42 14.73 41.20
C ALA A 25 5.73 14.93 40.43
N TRP A 26 6.63 15.79 40.90
CA TRP A 26 7.97 15.99 40.32
C TRP A 26 8.76 14.70 40.24
N VAL A 27 8.84 13.96 41.35
CA VAL A 27 9.52 12.65 41.38
C VAL A 27 8.91 11.68 40.36
N SER A 28 7.59 11.71 40.21
CA SER A 28 6.90 10.87 39.21
C SER A 28 7.27 11.24 37.77
N PHE A 29 7.42 12.53 37.46
CA PHE A 29 7.83 13.01 36.14
C PHE A 29 9.25 12.57 35.81
N TYR A 30 10.19 12.69 36.75
CA TYR A 30 11.58 12.22 36.57
C TYR A 30 11.63 10.76 36.11
N ARG A 31 10.81 9.89 36.71
CA ARG A 31 10.76 8.47 36.33
C ARG A 31 10.09 8.26 34.97
N ARG A 32 8.98 8.95 34.69
CA ARG A 32 8.16 8.72 33.49
C ARG A 32 8.77 9.30 32.22
N VAL A 33 9.35 10.49 32.29
CA VAL A 33 9.97 11.21 31.15
C VAL A 33 11.05 10.37 30.45
N ARG A 34 11.72 9.47 31.18
CA ARG A 34 12.74 8.58 30.62
C ARG A 34 12.17 7.55 29.63
N HIS A 35 10.92 7.14 29.82
CA HIS A 35 10.27 6.09 29.04
C HIS A 35 9.28 6.63 28.03
N ASP A 36 8.78 7.85 28.24
CA ASP A 36 7.71 8.46 27.46
C ASP A 36 8.21 9.74 26.76
N ALA A 37 8.42 9.63 25.45
CA ALA A 37 8.94 10.74 24.64
C ALA A 37 7.91 11.85 24.44
N THR A 38 6.61 11.52 24.41
CA THR A 38 5.53 12.52 24.28
C THR A 38 5.40 13.35 25.54
N LEU A 39 5.42 12.69 26.71
CA LEU A 39 5.45 13.39 27.99
C LEU A 39 6.71 14.26 28.13
N ALA A 40 7.87 13.74 27.69
CA ALA A 40 9.13 14.49 27.71
C ALA A 40 9.08 15.78 26.87
N THR A 41 8.39 15.76 25.71
CA THR A 41 8.22 16.97 24.89
C THR A 41 7.34 18.01 25.57
N GLU A 42 6.21 17.60 26.17
CA GLU A 42 5.27 18.51 26.83
C GLU A 42 5.89 19.14 28.08
N VAL A 43 6.49 18.31 28.93
CA VAL A 43 7.17 18.77 30.16
C VAL A 43 8.33 19.70 29.82
N LEU A 44 9.10 19.40 28.77
CA LEU A 44 10.19 20.28 28.33
C LEU A 44 9.66 21.61 27.81
N ALA A 45 8.57 21.63 27.04
CA ALA A 45 7.96 22.86 26.54
C ALA A 45 7.46 23.74 27.70
N GLN A 46 6.82 23.13 28.70
CA GLN A 46 6.35 23.85 29.89
C GLN A 46 7.52 24.43 30.72
N LEU A 47 8.57 23.63 30.93
CA LEU A 47 9.79 24.08 31.62
C LEU A 47 10.55 25.15 30.84
N GLU A 48 10.46 25.19 29.51
CA GLU A 48 11.10 26.24 28.72
C GLU A 48 10.30 27.55 28.69
N ALA A 49 8.97 27.47 28.88
CA ALA A 49 8.11 28.64 29.03
C ALA A 49 8.28 29.35 30.39
N ASP A 50 8.60 28.60 31.46
CA ASP A 50 8.85 29.15 32.80
C ASP A 50 10.34 29.09 33.20
N PRO A 51 11.06 30.22 33.18
CA PRO A 51 12.50 30.25 33.45
C PRO A 51 12.86 30.02 34.93
N GLU A 52 11.95 30.29 35.88
CA GLU A 52 12.23 30.02 37.30
C GLU A 52 12.13 28.52 37.57
N MET A 53 11.07 27.90 37.07
CA MET A 53 10.86 26.46 37.16
C MET A 53 11.97 25.65 36.48
N LYS A 54 12.45 26.15 35.33
CA LYS A 54 13.60 25.60 34.60
C LYS A 54 14.88 25.57 35.43
N ARG A 55 15.14 26.62 36.20
CA ARG A 55 16.33 26.75 37.05
C ARG A 55 16.25 25.77 38.22
N THR A 56 15.08 25.65 38.85
CA THR A 56 14.84 24.74 39.98
C THR A 56 14.91 23.26 39.55
N HIS A 57 14.43 22.92 38.35
CA HIS A 57 14.38 21.54 37.85
C HIS A 57 15.25 21.31 36.61
N LEU A 58 16.48 21.83 36.61
CA LEU A 58 17.39 21.68 35.48
C LEU A 58 17.70 20.21 35.15
N ALA A 59 17.79 19.35 36.17
CA ALA A 59 18.01 17.92 35.96
C ALA A 59 16.88 17.29 35.12
N LEU A 60 15.62 17.71 35.34
CA LEU A 60 14.47 17.22 34.58
C LEU A 60 14.56 17.62 33.11
N VAL A 61 14.98 18.86 32.83
CA VAL A 61 15.22 19.35 31.46
C VAL A 61 16.26 18.48 30.75
N LEU A 62 17.35 18.14 31.44
CA LEU A 62 18.38 17.26 30.87
C LEU A 62 17.85 15.85 30.62
N CYS A 63 17.08 15.29 31.55
CA CYS A 63 16.42 14.00 31.38
C CYS A 63 15.47 13.99 30.18
N CYS A 64 14.66 15.04 29.99
CA CYS A 64 13.81 15.19 28.80
C CYS A 64 14.65 15.19 27.52
N LYS A 65 15.73 15.97 27.47
CA LYS A 65 16.60 16.03 26.29
C LYS A 65 17.27 14.69 25.98
N GLU A 66 17.69 13.96 27.01
CA GLU A 66 18.27 12.62 26.86
C GLU A 66 17.23 11.62 26.32
N SER A 67 16.03 11.59 26.91
CA SER A 67 14.98 10.65 26.47
C SER A 67 14.55 10.90 25.03
N LEU A 68 14.45 12.17 24.60
CA LEU A 68 14.16 12.55 23.22
C LEU A 68 15.27 12.12 22.25
N ARG A 69 16.54 12.27 22.63
CA ARG A 69 17.68 11.78 21.83
C ARG A 69 17.66 10.25 21.70
N GLY A 70 17.43 9.55 22.81
CA GLY A 70 17.29 8.09 22.82
C GLY A 70 16.13 7.61 21.95
N HIS A 71 14.98 8.28 22.03
CA HIS A 71 13.81 7.95 21.23
C HIS A 71 14.06 8.17 19.73
N LYS A 72 14.68 9.30 19.35
CA LYS A 72 15.06 9.58 17.95
C LYS A 72 16.01 8.51 17.39
N ALA A 73 16.98 8.06 18.19
CA ALA A 73 17.89 6.98 17.79
C ALA A 73 17.14 5.65 17.58
N ARG A 74 16.23 5.29 18.48
CA ARG A 74 15.38 4.09 18.33
C ARG A 74 14.49 4.17 17.08
N GLN A 75 13.89 5.34 16.82
CA GLN A 75 13.11 5.56 15.60
C GLN A 75 13.94 5.44 14.33
N ALA A 76 15.15 6.00 14.29
CA ALA A 76 16.04 5.91 13.14
C ALA A 76 16.38 4.45 12.79
N ARG A 77 16.66 3.64 13.81
CA ARG A 77 16.89 2.20 13.63
C ARG A 77 15.63 1.49 13.12
N ASN A 78 14.48 1.72 13.74
CA ASN A 78 13.23 1.09 13.34
C ASN A 78 12.81 1.48 11.91
N LYS A 79 13.08 2.72 11.48
CA LYS A 79 12.86 3.17 10.10
C LYS A 79 13.71 2.39 9.09
N ARG A 80 15.00 2.19 9.38
CA ARG A 80 15.89 1.40 8.52
C ARG A 80 15.43 -0.06 8.44
N ILE A 81 15.06 -0.66 9.57
CA ILE A 81 14.53 -2.03 9.61
C ILE A 81 13.22 -2.13 8.82
N GLY A 82 12.28 -1.21 9.04
CA GLY A 82 11.00 -1.21 8.33
C GLY A 82 11.17 -1.05 6.81
N GLN A 83 12.09 -0.17 6.38
CA GLN A 83 12.41 -0.01 4.96
C GLN A 83 13.08 -1.27 4.38
N PHE A 84 14.00 -1.87 5.11
CA PHE A 84 14.65 -3.12 4.72
C PHE A 84 13.64 -4.27 4.57
N VAL A 85 12.79 -4.48 5.57
CA VAL A 85 11.74 -5.51 5.54
C VAL A 85 10.77 -5.27 4.38
N ARG A 86 10.36 -4.02 4.16
CA ARG A 86 9.49 -3.67 3.03
C ARG A 86 10.16 -3.99 1.69
N TRP A 87 11.42 -3.62 1.53
CA TRP A 87 12.17 -3.92 0.31
C TRP A 87 12.34 -5.43 0.10
N LEU A 88 12.69 -6.18 1.16
CA LEU A 88 12.86 -7.62 1.11
C LEU A 88 11.56 -8.34 0.74
N CYS A 89 10.44 -7.98 1.38
CA CYS A 89 9.14 -8.53 1.03
C CYS A 89 8.72 -8.16 -0.39
N HIS A 90 9.03 -6.95 -0.84
CA HIS A 90 8.73 -6.53 -2.21
C HIS A 90 9.54 -7.32 -3.25
N GLY A 91 10.83 -7.57 -2.98
CA GLY A 91 11.70 -8.38 -3.83
C GLY A 91 11.29 -9.86 -3.85
N LEU A 92 11.03 -10.46 -2.69
CA LEU A 92 10.72 -11.89 -2.58
C LEU A 92 9.30 -12.25 -3.02
N PHE A 93 8.31 -11.37 -2.83
CA PHE A 93 6.91 -11.70 -3.11
C PHE A 93 6.35 -10.90 -4.29
N ALA A 94 6.49 -9.58 -4.28
CA ALA A 94 5.84 -8.76 -5.31
C ALA A 94 6.53 -8.84 -6.69
N ALA A 95 7.86 -8.99 -6.72
CA ALA A 95 8.59 -9.17 -7.98
C ALA A 95 8.25 -10.49 -8.71
N PRO A 96 8.30 -11.68 -8.08
CA PRO A 96 7.96 -12.92 -8.75
C PRO A 96 6.47 -13.01 -9.13
N ILE A 97 5.55 -12.49 -8.31
CA ILE A 97 4.12 -12.44 -8.68
C ILE A 97 3.92 -11.58 -9.93
N ARG A 98 4.58 -10.43 -10.03
CA ARG A 98 4.53 -9.59 -11.24
C ARG A 98 5.18 -10.26 -12.44
N MET A 99 6.28 -11.00 -12.24
CA MET A 99 6.94 -11.75 -13.31
C MET A 99 6.05 -12.88 -13.84
N MET A 100 5.38 -13.63 -12.96
CA MET A 100 4.43 -14.66 -13.36
C MET A 100 3.22 -14.06 -14.10
N ARG A 101 2.69 -12.92 -13.64
CA ARG A 101 1.59 -12.23 -14.33
C ARG A 101 2.00 -11.75 -15.72
N ARG A 102 3.15 -11.09 -15.83
CA ARG A 102 3.70 -10.67 -17.14
C ARG A 102 3.99 -11.86 -18.05
N GLY A 103 4.51 -12.96 -17.48
CA GLY A 103 4.74 -14.20 -18.23
C GLY A 103 3.45 -14.84 -18.71
N ALA A 104 2.37 -14.76 -17.93
CA ALA A 104 1.04 -15.20 -18.35
C ALA A 104 0.49 -14.30 -19.47
N ASP A 105 0.62 -12.98 -19.36
CA ASP A 105 0.20 -12.04 -20.40
C ASP A 105 0.97 -12.29 -21.72
N ILE A 106 2.29 -12.52 -21.64
CA ILE A 106 3.14 -12.83 -22.81
C ILE A 106 2.83 -14.22 -23.38
N ALA A 107 2.57 -15.22 -22.53
CA ALA A 107 2.19 -16.56 -22.98
C ALA A 107 0.80 -16.57 -23.66
N VAL A 108 -0.10 -15.68 -23.25
CA VAL A 108 -1.39 -15.46 -23.94
C VAL A 108 -1.17 -14.84 -25.32
N GLU A 109 -0.22 -13.90 -25.46
CA GLU A 109 0.13 -13.32 -26.76
C GLU A 109 0.96 -14.24 -27.66
N CYS A 110 1.78 -15.13 -27.09
CA CYS A 110 2.60 -16.11 -27.83
C CYS A 110 1.86 -17.42 -28.12
N LEU A 111 0.58 -17.54 -27.75
CA LEU A 111 -0.22 -18.66 -28.21
C LEU A 111 -0.36 -18.52 -29.73
N PRO A 112 0.05 -19.53 -30.54
CA PRO A 112 -0.17 -19.47 -31.97
C PRO A 112 -1.66 -19.26 -32.19
N GLU A 113 -1.98 -18.48 -33.22
CA GLU A 113 -3.34 -18.13 -33.63
C GLU A 113 -4.08 -19.35 -34.21
N THR A 114 -4.14 -20.44 -33.43
CA THR A 114 -4.89 -21.64 -33.76
C THR A 114 -6.34 -21.39 -33.40
N GLY A 115 -7.01 -20.61 -34.26
CA GLY A 115 -8.38 -20.88 -34.69
C GLY A 115 -9.46 -20.96 -33.61
N LYS A 116 -9.50 -20.03 -32.65
CA LYS A 116 -10.74 -19.73 -31.92
C LYS A 116 -11.05 -18.25 -32.02
N GLU A 117 -11.32 -17.84 -33.25
CA GLU A 117 -12.00 -16.59 -33.58
C GLU A 117 -13.36 -16.56 -32.85
N PRO A 118 -13.57 -15.69 -31.85
CA PRO A 118 -14.83 -15.60 -31.11
C PRO A 118 -15.99 -15.15 -32.00
N ALA A 119 -15.69 -14.54 -33.16
CA ALA A 119 -16.67 -14.18 -34.17
C ALA A 119 -17.40 -15.41 -34.73
N VAL A 120 -16.74 -16.55 -34.94
CA VAL A 120 -17.40 -17.76 -35.48
C VAL A 120 -18.39 -18.37 -34.47
N ARG A 121 -18.09 -18.26 -33.16
CA ARG A 121 -19.03 -18.68 -32.11
C ARG A 121 -20.21 -17.72 -31.97
N GLN A 122 -19.97 -16.41 -32.09
CA GLN A 122 -21.03 -15.40 -32.08
C GLN A 122 -21.92 -15.48 -33.32
N VAL A 123 -21.33 -15.67 -34.51
CA VAL A 123 -22.05 -15.92 -35.76
C VAL A 123 -22.87 -17.20 -35.65
N ARG A 124 -22.31 -18.32 -35.17
CA ARG A 124 -23.11 -19.54 -34.93
C ARG A 124 -24.21 -19.35 -33.90
N ARG A 125 -24.04 -18.46 -32.91
CA ARG A 125 -25.08 -18.14 -31.92
C ARG A 125 -26.19 -17.31 -32.56
N LEU A 126 -25.83 -16.28 -33.35
CA LEU A 126 -26.75 -15.43 -34.11
C LEU A 126 -27.49 -16.20 -35.22
N THR A 127 -26.83 -17.15 -35.90
CA THR A 127 -27.48 -18.04 -36.89
C THR A 127 -28.42 -19.06 -36.23
N ARG A 128 -28.23 -19.34 -34.93
CA ARG A 128 -29.10 -20.25 -34.16
C ARG A 128 -30.26 -19.52 -33.48
N GLU A 129 -30.22 -18.20 -33.42
CA GLU A 129 -31.33 -17.36 -32.97
C GLU A 129 -32.39 -17.28 -34.08
N ALA A 130 -33.63 -17.66 -33.74
CA ALA A 130 -34.72 -17.90 -34.70
C ALA A 130 -35.11 -16.66 -35.53
N GLU A 131 -34.74 -15.46 -35.09
CA GLU A 131 -35.01 -14.20 -35.78
C GLU A 131 -34.31 -14.08 -37.15
N PHE A 132 -33.17 -14.75 -37.35
CA PHE A 132 -32.43 -14.67 -38.62
C PHE A 132 -32.79 -15.78 -39.64
N THR A 133 -33.40 -16.88 -39.18
CA THR A 133 -33.99 -17.89 -40.08
C THR A 133 -35.22 -17.34 -40.83
N GLN A 134 -36.00 -16.47 -40.18
CA GLN A 134 -37.13 -15.81 -40.82
C GLN A 134 -36.68 -14.83 -41.92
N ALA A 135 -35.60 -14.08 -41.68
CA ALA A 135 -35.02 -13.17 -42.67
C ALA A 135 -34.44 -13.91 -43.89
N GLN A 136 -33.78 -15.07 -43.70
CA GLN A 136 -33.25 -15.86 -44.83
C GLN A 136 -34.37 -16.49 -45.69
N SER A 137 -35.51 -16.84 -45.09
CA SER A 137 -36.67 -17.31 -45.84
C SER A 137 -37.36 -16.23 -46.69
N ALA A 138 -37.13 -14.95 -46.39
CA ALA A 138 -37.63 -13.83 -47.19
C ALA A 138 -36.77 -13.53 -48.44
N PHE A 139 -35.56 -14.10 -48.54
CA PHE A 139 -34.61 -13.85 -49.64
C PHE A 139 -34.40 -15.04 -50.59
N ALA A 140 -35.15 -16.16 -50.46
CA ALA A 140 -35.06 -17.26 -51.41
C ALA A 140 -35.71 -16.88 -52.76
N PRO A 141 -34.94 -16.75 -53.87
CA PRO A 141 -35.51 -16.49 -55.18
C PRO A 141 -36.11 -17.79 -55.73
N HIS A 142 -37.35 -17.73 -56.20
CA HIS A 142 -37.99 -18.78 -56.99
C HIS A 142 -37.13 -19.13 -58.21
N ALA A 143 -36.57 -20.34 -58.26
CA ALA A 143 -35.93 -20.88 -59.44
C ALA A 143 -36.85 -21.90 -60.11
N GLY A 144 -37.60 -21.44 -61.12
CA GLY A 144 -38.10 -22.28 -62.21
C GLY A 144 -36.96 -22.58 -63.20
N SER A 145 -36.93 -23.82 -63.66
CA SER A 145 -36.05 -24.51 -64.63
C SER A 145 -35.88 -23.81 -66.00
N PRO A 146 -35.04 -24.31 -66.94
CA PRO A 146 -33.59 -24.61 -66.95
C PRO A 146 -32.87 -23.91 -68.15
N GLU A 147 -31.57 -24.19 -68.35
CA GLU A 147 -30.83 -24.26 -69.66
C GLU A 147 -29.47 -23.50 -69.73
N ALA A 148 -28.55 -24.14 -70.47
CA ALA A 148 -27.26 -23.70 -71.00
C ALA A 148 -25.99 -23.82 -70.11
N ALA A 149 -25.02 -24.54 -70.67
CA ALA A 149 -23.71 -24.89 -70.12
C ALA A 149 -22.61 -23.87 -70.58
N PRO A 150 -21.30 -24.18 -70.53
CA PRO A 150 -20.31 -23.55 -69.65
C PRO A 150 -19.26 -22.70 -70.40
N ALA A 151 -18.42 -21.92 -69.68
CA ALA A 151 -17.21 -21.34 -70.27
C ALA A 151 -16.09 -21.12 -69.24
N ALA A 152 -14.87 -21.39 -69.72
CA ALA A 152 -13.62 -21.61 -69.01
C ALA A 152 -12.77 -20.33 -68.81
N ALA A 153 -11.51 -20.58 -68.39
CA ALA A 153 -10.30 -19.75 -68.55
C ALA A 153 -10.12 -18.59 -67.55
N GLN A 154 -8.92 -18.17 -67.10
CA GLN A 154 -7.49 -18.44 -67.32
C GLN A 154 -6.74 -17.68 -66.16
N THR A 155 -5.72 -18.21 -65.49
CA THR A 155 -4.25 -18.12 -65.73
C THR A 155 -3.60 -16.75 -65.42
N GLU A 156 -2.35 -16.83 -64.92
CA GLU A 156 -1.25 -15.82 -64.89
C GLU A 156 -1.17 -14.88 -63.67
N ALA A 157 -0.02 -14.45 -63.16
CA ALA A 157 1.40 -14.83 -63.25
C ALA A 157 2.15 -13.98 -62.19
N SER A 158 3.27 -14.48 -61.66
CA SER A 158 4.27 -13.74 -60.84
C SER A 158 5.02 -12.67 -61.70
N PRO A 159 6.03 -11.85 -61.27
CA PRO A 159 6.99 -12.07 -60.16
C PRO A 159 7.60 -10.74 -59.55
N PRO A 160 8.91 -10.61 -59.15
CA PRO A 160 9.28 -10.11 -57.81
C PRO A 160 10.25 -8.89 -57.81
N ARG A 161 10.54 -8.26 -56.65
CA ARG A 161 11.83 -7.58 -56.40
C ARG A 161 12.05 -7.18 -54.92
N SER A 162 13.20 -7.60 -54.38
CA SER A 162 13.85 -7.12 -53.13
C SER A 162 14.56 -5.75 -53.37
N PRO A 163 15.52 -5.25 -52.55
CA PRO A 163 15.91 -5.43 -51.13
C PRO A 163 16.26 -4.09 -50.40
N GLN A 164 16.89 -4.18 -49.21
CA GLN A 164 17.71 -3.16 -48.48
C GLN A 164 16.95 -2.05 -47.71
N GLY A 165 17.35 -1.60 -46.51
CA GLY A 165 18.51 -1.90 -45.67
C GLY A 165 18.69 -0.83 -44.56
N GLN A 166 19.57 -1.13 -43.61
CA GLN A 166 20.22 -0.25 -42.59
C GLN A 166 19.41 0.06 -41.32
N THR A 167 19.78 -0.41 -40.12
CA THR A 167 20.99 -0.25 -39.26
C THR A 167 21.22 1.14 -38.63
N ALA A 168 21.15 1.12 -37.29
CA ALA A 168 22.09 1.69 -36.31
C ALA A 168 21.88 3.10 -35.69
N ARG A 169 21.97 3.10 -34.34
CA ARG A 169 22.54 4.11 -33.40
C ARG A 169 21.84 5.49 -33.36
N SER A 170 21.85 6.31 -32.30
CA SER A 170 22.54 6.41 -31.00
C SER A 170 21.68 7.38 -30.15
N ALA A 171 21.54 7.19 -28.84
CA ALA A 171 22.14 8.02 -27.78
C ALA A 171 22.13 9.56 -27.99
N ALA A 172 21.37 10.25 -27.14
CA ALA A 172 21.73 11.50 -26.45
C ALA A 172 20.86 11.62 -25.19
#